data_AF-A0AAV5UNX9-F1
#
_entry.id   AF-A0AAV5UNX9-F1
#
_cell.length_a   1.000
_cell.length_b   1.000
_cell.length_c   1.000
_cell.angle_alpha   90.00
_cell.angle_beta   90.00
_cell.angle_gamma   90.00
#
_symmetry.space_group_name_H-M   'P 1'
#
loop_
_entity.id
_entity.type
_entity.pdbx_description
1 polymer ?
#
loop_
_entity_poly.entity_id
_entity_poly.type
_entity_poly.pdbx_seq_one_letter_code
_entity_poly.pdbx_strand_id
1 'polypeptide(L)'
;ERDLKCDILERLFDGMTLNCISLDLPNTFDSARLLDFIAKMGVEKISISIGKFNISNSVEFLLELAEICTEINIWQNVAESIPADSDYFFGKTNGDWGRIFPDMFKRKMDSLCVLKSHFRPVLPESTCEELAKNLCEVSDKELRFASSFLPVEIVAGETNRTVNDYNISKSIIIDEYGSSKTFSITHKNRE
;
A
#
# COMPACT_ATOMS: atom_id res chain seq x y z
N GLU A 1 -12.72 -21.72 -4.32
CA GLU A 1 -12.03 -20.71 -3.49
C GLU A 1 -10.82 -21.36 -2.84
N ARG A 2 -9.63 -20.77 -3.01
CA ARG A 2 -8.44 -21.16 -2.23
C ARG A 2 -8.46 -20.30 -0.98
N ASP A 3 -8.72 -20.92 0.17
CA ASP A 3 -8.70 -20.23 1.47
C ASP A 3 -7.28 -20.22 2.04
N LEU A 4 -6.86 -19.10 2.63
CA LEU A 4 -5.54 -18.95 3.23
C LEU A 4 -5.52 -19.69 4.57
N LYS A 5 -4.86 -20.86 4.61
CA LYS A 5 -4.78 -21.67 5.84
C LYS A 5 -3.61 -21.25 6.72
N CYS A 6 -3.85 -20.36 7.67
CA CYS A 6 -2.81 -19.87 8.60
C CYS A 6 -2.14 -20.99 9.42
N ASP A 7 -2.83 -22.11 9.73
CA ASP A 7 -2.19 -23.29 10.36
C ASP A 7 -1.00 -23.83 9.56
N ILE A 8 -1.11 -23.78 8.22
CA ILE A 8 -0.05 -24.26 7.35
C ILE A 8 1.13 -23.30 7.43
N LEU A 9 0.88 -21.98 7.49
CA LEU A 9 1.93 -20.97 7.63
C LEU A 9 2.64 -21.14 8.99
N GLU A 10 1.90 -21.28 10.08
CA GLU A 10 2.48 -21.49 11.41
C GLU A 10 3.39 -22.73 11.46
N ARG A 11 2.93 -23.84 10.88
CA ARG A 11 3.74 -25.07 10.83
C ARG A 11 4.93 -24.97 9.89
N LEU A 12 4.80 -24.22 8.80
CA LEU A 12 5.86 -24.06 7.81
C LEU A 12 7.01 -23.20 8.35
N PHE A 13 6.69 -22.23 9.20
CA PHE A 13 7.65 -21.26 9.73
C PHE A 13 7.97 -21.48 11.22
N ASP A 14 7.59 -22.62 11.78
CA ASP A 14 7.91 -22.96 13.17
C ASP A 14 9.42 -22.94 13.41
N GLY A 15 9.84 -22.27 14.49
CA GLY A 15 11.25 -22.04 14.82
C GLY A 15 12.00 -21.05 13.92
N MET A 16 11.33 -20.37 12.98
CA MET A 16 11.94 -19.35 12.13
C MET A 16 11.64 -17.93 12.64
N THR A 17 12.58 -17.01 12.42
CA THR A 17 12.35 -15.57 12.56
C THR A 17 12.04 -14.98 11.19
N LEU A 18 10.84 -14.43 11.02
CA LEU A 18 10.41 -13.81 9.77
C LEU A 18 10.38 -12.29 9.94
N ASN A 19 11.35 -11.60 9.37
CA ASN A 19 11.34 -10.13 9.36
C ASN A 19 10.43 -9.57 8.25
N CYS A 20 10.21 -10.35 7.20
CA CYS A 20 9.42 -9.97 6.04
C CYS A 20 8.59 -11.14 5.52
N ILE A 21 7.34 -10.87 5.12
CA ILE A 21 6.49 -11.85 4.43
C ILE A 21 5.83 -11.23 3.19
N SER A 22 5.73 -12.02 2.12
CA SER A 22 4.98 -11.66 0.92
C SER A 22 3.84 -12.65 0.73
N LEU A 23 2.61 -12.16 0.64
CA LEU A 23 1.39 -12.97 0.57
C LEU A 23 0.56 -12.55 -0.64
N ASP A 24 0.05 -13.54 -1.37
CA ASP A 24 -1.03 -13.33 -2.34
C ASP A 24 -2.34 -13.67 -1.66
N LEU A 25 -3.13 -12.65 -1.33
CA LEU A 25 -4.35 -12.84 -0.55
C LEU A 25 -5.51 -13.20 -1.47
N PRO A 26 -6.24 -14.29 -1.17
CA PRO A 26 -7.47 -14.60 -1.88
C PRO A 26 -8.53 -13.52 -1.63
N ASN A 27 -9.59 -13.55 -2.45
CA ASN A 27 -10.70 -12.59 -2.35
C ASN A 27 -11.39 -12.59 -0.97
N THR A 28 -11.31 -13.72 -0.26
CA THR A 28 -11.89 -14.01 1.05
C THR A 28 -10.86 -14.75 1.89
N PHE A 29 -10.65 -14.31 3.13
CA PHE A 29 -9.78 -14.97 4.11
C PHE A 29 -10.18 -14.53 5.52
N ASP A 30 -9.71 -15.26 6.53
CA ASP A 30 -9.86 -14.89 7.94
C ASP A 30 -8.81 -13.83 8.30
N SER A 31 -9.25 -12.57 8.34
CA SER A 31 -8.38 -11.43 8.59
C SER A 31 -7.80 -11.42 10.01
N ALA A 32 -8.61 -11.77 11.01
CA ALA A 32 -8.19 -11.79 12.41
C ALA A 32 -7.06 -12.80 12.61
N ARG A 33 -7.23 -13.99 12.03
CA ARG A 33 -6.23 -15.05 12.12
C ARG A 33 -4.93 -14.73 11.40
N LEU A 34 -5.01 -14.04 10.26
CA LEU A 34 -3.81 -13.59 9.56
C LEU A 34 -3.05 -12.54 10.40
N LEU A 35 -3.76 -11.60 11.03
CA LEU A 35 -3.15 -10.60 11.91
C LEU A 35 -2.47 -11.24 13.13
N ASP A 36 -3.15 -12.19 13.78
CA ASP A 36 -2.59 -12.96 14.90
C ASP A 36 -1.31 -13.67 14.49
N PHE A 37 -1.29 -14.29 13.30
CA PHE A 37 -0.11 -14.93 12.74
C PHE A 37 1.05 -13.93 12.54
N ILE A 38 0.80 -12.80 11.88
CA ILE A 38 1.81 -11.76 11.61
C ILE A 38 2.39 -11.24 12.93
N ALA A 39 1.53 -10.94 13.91
CA ALA A 39 1.93 -10.44 15.22
C ALA A 39 2.74 -11.48 16.01
N LYS A 40 2.29 -12.73 16.04
CA LYS A 40 2.98 -13.84 16.73
C LYS A 40 4.37 -14.10 16.15
N MET A 41 4.52 -13.98 14.83
CA MET A 41 5.79 -14.18 14.13
C MET A 41 6.73 -12.98 14.23
N GLY A 42 6.27 -11.84 14.75
CA GLY A 42 7.06 -10.61 14.84
C GLY A 42 7.41 -10.03 13.47
N VAL A 43 6.57 -10.23 12.47
CA VAL A 43 6.81 -9.74 11.11
C VAL A 43 6.72 -8.21 11.11
N GLU A 44 7.80 -7.55 10.72
CA GLU A 44 7.85 -6.08 10.65
C GLU A 44 7.48 -5.56 9.27
N LYS A 45 7.76 -6.33 8.22
CA LYS A 45 7.54 -5.94 6.83
C LYS A 45 6.58 -6.89 6.15
N ILE A 46 5.53 -6.36 5.54
CA ILE A 46 4.56 -7.18 4.82
C ILE A 46 4.36 -6.64 3.40
N SER A 47 4.33 -7.56 2.44
CA SER A 47 3.90 -7.30 1.08
C SER A 47 2.66 -8.12 0.77
N ILE A 48 1.56 -7.47 0.39
CA ILE A 48 0.30 -8.14 0.05
C ILE A 48 -0.06 -7.87 -1.40
N SER A 49 -0.24 -8.93 -2.17
CA SER A 49 -0.86 -8.91 -3.50
C SER A 49 -2.34 -9.18 -3.33
N ILE A 50 -3.18 -8.35 -3.94
CA ILE A 50 -4.64 -8.47 -3.87
C ILE A 50 -5.28 -8.26 -5.24
N GLY A 51 -6.29 -9.07 -5.57
CA GLY A 51 -7.19 -8.85 -6.69
C GLY A 51 -8.49 -8.21 -6.22
N LYS A 52 -9.61 -8.92 -6.39
CA LYS A 52 -10.90 -8.49 -5.83
C LYS A 52 -10.94 -8.77 -4.34
N PHE A 53 -10.76 -7.75 -3.53
CA PHE A 53 -10.72 -7.88 -2.09
C PHE A 53 -12.12 -7.69 -1.49
N ASN A 54 -12.68 -8.71 -0.86
CA ASN A 54 -14.06 -8.71 -0.34
C ASN A 54 -14.11 -9.07 1.14
N ILE A 55 -13.40 -8.29 1.96
CA ILE A 55 -13.54 -8.36 3.41
C ILE A 55 -14.40 -7.20 3.89
N SER A 56 -15.31 -7.48 4.82
CA SER A 56 -16.31 -6.53 5.32
C SER A 56 -15.70 -5.28 5.95
N ASN A 57 -14.52 -5.41 6.57
CA ASN A 57 -13.84 -4.34 7.31
C ASN A 57 -12.42 -4.07 6.78
N SER A 58 -12.28 -3.85 5.47
CA SER A 58 -10.95 -3.73 4.85
C SER A 58 -10.08 -2.58 5.39
N VAL A 59 -10.72 -1.50 5.85
CA VAL A 59 -10.03 -0.37 6.49
C VAL A 59 -9.51 -0.75 7.88
N GLU A 60 -10.32 -1.44 8.68
CA GLU A 60 -9.89 -1.89 10.02
C GLU A 60 -8.69 -2.82 9.90
N PHE A 61 -8.74 -3.75 8.94
CA PHE A 61 -7.62 -4.65 8.67
C PHE A 61 -6.31 -3.90 8.32
N LEU A 62 -6.38 -2.83 7.51
CA LEU A 62 -5.20 -2.01 7.20
C LEU A 62 -4.67 -1.27 8.44
N LEU A 63 -5.57 -0.76 9.27
CA LEU A 63 -5.22 -0.07 10.50
C LEU A 63 -4.57 -1.03 11.50
N GLU A 64 -5.09 -2.25 11.64
CA GLU A 64 -4.51 -3.31 12.47
C GLU A 64 -3.16 -3.77 11.92
N LEU A 65 -3.00 -3.92 10.60
CA LEU A 65 -1.69 -4.17 10.00
C LEU A 65 -0.69 -3.06 10.31
N ALA A 66 -1.10 -1.80 10.27
CA ALA A 66 -0.26 -0.64 10.57
C ALA A 66 0.12 -0.53 12.06
N GLU A 67 -0.61 -1.21 12.95
CA GLU A 67 -0.24 -1.39 14.35
C GLU A 67 0.90 -2.41 14.52
N ILE A 68 0.94 -3.42 13.67
CA ILE A 68 1.86 -4.57 13.80
C ILE A 68 3.15 -4.35 13.02
N CYS A 69 3.03 -3.85 11.78
CA CYS A 69 4.12 -3.74 10.80
C CYS A 69 4.68 -2.31 10.73
N THR A 70 5.99 -2.20 10.51
CA THR A 70 6.67 -0.94 10.20
C THR A 70 6.63 -0.62 8.71
N GLU A 71 6.54 -1.62 7.84
CA GLU A 71 6.49 -1.45 6.39
C GLU A 71 5.36 -2.28 5.78
N ILE A 72 4.48 -1.61 5.03
CA ILE A 72 3.38 -2.26 4.30
C ILE A 72 3.52 -1.95 2.82
N ASN A 73 3.62 -2.99 2.00
CA ASN A 73 3.60 -2.90 0.55
C ASN A 73 2.31 -3.55 0.03
N ILE A 74 1.51 -2.81 -0.72
CA ILE A 74 0.22 -3.28 -1.27
C ILE A 74 0.33 -3.30 -2.78
N TRP A 75 0.20 -4.48 -3.38
CA TRP A 75 0.10 -4.64 -4.82
C TRP A 75 -1.34 -4.99 -5.20
N GLN A 76 -2.05 -4.00 -5.73
CA GLN A 76 -3.43 -4.13 -6.18
C GLN A 76 -3.45 -4.48 -7.67
N ASN A 77 -3.79 -5.73 -7.97
CA ASN A 77 -4.08 -6.26 -9.29
C ASN A 77 -5.48 -5.86 -9.77
N VAL A 78 -5.74 -6.08 -11.06
CA VAL A 78 -7.06 -5.86 -11.66
C VAL A 78 -8.11 -6.72 -10.96
N ALA A 79 -9.09 -6.07 -10.35
CA ALA A 79 -10.25 -6.73 -9.81
C ALA A 79 -11.27 -6.95 -10.93
N GLU A 80 -11.58 -8.21 -11.24
CA GLU A 80 -12.63 -8.53 -12.21
C GLU A 80 -13.94 -7.83 -11.85
N SER A 81 -14.64 -7.31 -12.86
CA SER A 81 -15.89 -6.54 -12.73
C SER A 81 -15.74 -5.14 -12.12
N ILE A 82 -14.52 -4.67 -11.87
CA ILE A 82 -14.27 -3.30 -11.42
C ILE A 82 -13.73 -2.48 -12.59
N PRO A 83 -14.39 -1.37 -12.96
CA PRO A 83 -13.91 -0.50 -14.03
C PRO A 83 -12.49 0.01 -13.75
N ALA A 84 -11.65 0.05 -14.79
CA ALA A 84 -10.26 0.50 -14.70
C ALA A 84 -10.11 1.99 -14.30
N ASP A 85 -11.16 2.77 -14.54
CA ASP A 85 -11.27 4.18 -14.17
C ASP A 85 -11.85 4.41 -12.77
N SER A 86 -12.24 3.34 -12.06
CA SER A 86 -12.73 3.46 -10.69
C SER A 86 -11.60 3.81 -9.70
N ASP A 87 -12.01 4.49 -8.64
CA ASP A 87 -11.19 4.80 -7.47
C ASP A 87 -11.14 3.62 -6.46
N TYR A 88 -11.48 2.42 -6.92
CA TYR A 88 -11.43 1.23 -6.08
C TYR A 88 -10.01 0.97 -5.58
N PHE A 89 -9.85 0.86 -4.28
CA PHE A 89 -8.61 0.45 -3.63
C PHE A 89 -8.94 -0.40 -2.41
N PHE A 90 -8.26 -1.54 -2.27
CA PHE A 90 -8.31 -2.36 -1.06
C PHE A 90 -9.74 -2.68 -0.57
N GLY A 91 -10.61 -3.12 -1.48
CA GLY A 91 -12.00 -3.47 -1.15
C GLY A 91 -12.98 -2.32 -1.06
N LYS A 92 -12.56 -1.06 -1.24
CA LYS A 92 -13.45 0.11 -1.17
C LYS A 92 -13.36 1.00 -2.41
N THR A 93 -14.53 1.48 -2.82
CA THR A 93 -14.73 2.57 -3.80
C THR A 93 -15.00 3.85 -3.00
N ASN A 94 -14.52 5.01 -3.45
CA ASN A 94 -14.63 6.30 -2.74
C ASN A 94 -14.12 6.27 -1.28
N GLY A 95 -13.01 5.57 -1.03
CA GLY A 95 -12.38 5.55 0.28
C GLY A 95 -11.78 6.91 0.64
N ASP A 96 -11.94 7.35 1.90
CA ASP A 96 -11.32 8.57 2.43
C ASP A 96 -9.85 8.32 2.79
N TRP A 97 -9.05 7.97 1.78
CA TRP A 97 -7.65 7.61 1.94
C TRP A 97 -6.79 8.77 2.46
N GLY A 98 -7.25 10.01 2.23
CA GLY A 98 -6.67 11.23 2.79
C GLY A 98 -6.64 11.25 4.32
N ARG A 99 -7.62 10.59 4.97
CA ARG A 99 -7.67 10.42 6.43
C ARG A 99 -7.13 9.07 6.91
N ILE A 100 -7.40 8.01 6.15
CA ILE A 100 -6.99 6.65 6.53
C ILE A 100 -5.47 6.51 6.57
N PHE A 101 -4.73 7.02 5.56
CA PHE A 101 -3.27 6.85 5.56
C PHE A 101 -2.58 7.58 6.72
N PRO A 102 -2.90 8.85 7.05
CA PRO A 102 -2.36 9.48 8.25
C PRO A 102 -2.68 8.70 9.53
N ASP A 103 -3.88 8.14 9.65
CA ASP A 103 -4.23 7.31 10.81
C ASP A 103 -3.44 6.00 10.86
N MET A 104 -3.06 5.42 9.72
CA MET A 104 -2.10 4.30 9.69
C MET A 104 -0.71 4.75 10.16
N PHE A 105 -0.21 5.91 9.74
CA PHE A 105 1.11 6.42 10.12
C PHE A 105 1.23 6.88 11.57
N LYS A 106 0.13 7.24 12.23
CA LYS A 106 0.09 7.52 13.68
C LYS A 106 0.34 6.27 14.54
N ARG A 107 0.32 5.08 13.94
CA ARG A 107 0.60 3.79 14.58
C ARG A 107 2.08 3.43 14.43
N LYS A 108 2.41 2.14 14.40
CA LYS A 108 3.79 1.64 14.27
C LYS A 108 4.36 1.78 12.85
N MET A 109 3.50 1.87 11.83
CA MET A 109 3.92 1.93 10.43
C MET A 109 4.76 3.17 10.11
N ASP A 110 5.92 2.96 9.48
CA ASP A 110 6.84 3.99 9.01
C ASP A 110 6.82 4.18 7.49
N SER A 111 6.42 3.14 6.76
CA SER A 111 6.44 3.13 5.29
C SER A 111 5.21 2.44 4.73
N LEU A 112 4.55 3.09 3.79
CA LEU A 112 3.48 2.53 2.97
C LEU A 112 3.83 2.68 1.49
N CYS A 113 3.89 1.56 0.77
CA CYS A 113 4.00 1.53 -0.68
C CYS A 113 2.73 0.94 -1.27
N VAL A 114 2.12 1.65 -2.22
CA VAL A 114 0.96 1.18 -2.96
C VAL A 114 1.31 1.10 -4.44
N LEU A 115 1.29 -0.12 -4.97
CA LEU A 115 1.47 -0.43 -6.38
C LEU A 115 0.12 -0.83 -6.95
N LYS A 116 -0.36 -0.13 -7.97
CA LYS A 116 -1.63 -0.42 -8.62
C LYS A 116 -1.39 -0.78 -10.09
N SER A 117 -1.82 -1.97 -10.50
CA SER A 117 -1.69 -2.45 -11.88
C SER A 117 -2.92 -2.05 -12.69
N HIS A 118 -2.73 -1.37 -13.83
CA HIS A 118 -3.80 -1.02 -14.79
C HIS A 118 -4.95 -0.12 -14.28
N PHE A 119 -4.73 0.70 -13.25
CA PHE A 119 -5.72 1.66 -12.78
C PHE A 119 -5.21 3.10 -12.84
N ARG A 120 -6.16 4.04 -12.95
CA ARG A 120 -5.92 5.48 -12.72
C ARG A 120 -5.17 5.67 -11.38
N PRO A 121 -4.30 6.70 -11.25
CA PRO A 121 -3.63 7.01 -9.99
C PRO A 121 -4.59 6.93 -8.81
N VAL A 122 -4.14 6.23 -7.75
CA VAL A 122 -4.96 5.85 -6.58
C VAL A 122 -5.61 7.05 -5.92
N LEU A 123 -4.96 8.21 -5.99
CA LEU A 123 -5.38 9.42 -5.32
C LEU A 123 -5.45 10.59 -6.30
N PRO A 124 -6.52 11.40 -6.26
CA PRO A 124 -6.53 12.72 -6.87
C PRO A 124 -5.40 13.60 -6.31
N GLU A 125 -4.90 14.54 -7.12
CA GLU A 125 -3.83 15.45 -6.72
C GLU A 125 -4.17 16.26 -5.46
N SER A 126 -5.44 16.68 -5.31
CA SER A 126 -5.93 17.34 -4.10
C SER A 126 -5.80 16.49 -2.85
N THR A 127 -6.04 15.17 -2.95
CA THR A 127 -5.88 14.23 -1.83
C THR A 127 -4.41 14.04 -1.49
N CYS A 128 -3.51 14.02 -2.50
CA CYS A 128 -2.07 14.00 -2.25
C CYS A 128 -1.58 15.25 -1.51
N GLU A 129 -2.12 16.42 -1.83
CA GLU A 129 -1.79 17.67 -1.13
C GLU A 129 -2.29 17.68 0.31
N GLU A 130 -3.50 17.18 0.55
CA GLU A 130 -4.05 17.01 1.89
C GLU A 130 -3.22 16.00 2.71
N LEU A 131 -2.84 14.87 2.11
CA LEU A 131 -1.97 13.89 2.73
C LEU A 131 -0.62 14.47 3.10
N ALA A 132 0.03 15.21 2.19
CA ALA A 132 1.31 15.84 2.48
C ALA A 132 1.20 16.76 3.70
N LYS A 133 0.12 17.55 3.82
CA LYS A 133 -0.12 18.40 5.00
C LYS A 133 -0.31 17.58 6.27
N ASN A 134 -1.12 16.53 6.23
CA ASN A 134 -1.42 15.69 7.39
C ASN A 134 -0.23 14.84 7.85
N LEU A 135 0.61 14.38 6.92
CA LEU A 135 1.84 13.63 7.22
C LEU A 135 2.93 14.51 7.84
N CYS A 136 2.88 15.83 7.62
CA CYS A 136 3.80 16.76 8.29
C CYS A 136 3.70 16.74 9.82
N GLU A 137 2.55 16.31 10.36
CA GLU A 137 2.33 16.22 11.80
C GLU A 137 2.97 14.95 12.42
N VAL A 138 3.38 14.00 11.58
CA VAL A 138 3.90 12.68 11.97
C VAL A 138 5.28 12.52 11.33
N SER A 139 6.33 13.09 11.94
CA SER A 139 7.68 13.18 11.34
C SER A 139 8.29 11.82 10.99
N ASP A 140 9.13 11.79 9.94
CA ASP A 140 9.93 10.65 9.43
C ASP A 140 9.17 9.49 8.73
N LYS A 141 7.93 9.73 8.31
CA LYS A 141 7.10 8.75 7.60
C LYS A 141 7.27 8.81 6.08
N GLU A 142 7.05 7.69 5.41
CA GLU A 142 7.21 7.57 3.96
C GLU A 142 5.98 6.96 3.27
N LEU A 143 5.50 7.65 2.24
CA LEU A 143 4.34 7.23 1.47
C LEU A 143 4.67 7.22 -0.03
N ARG A 144 4.62 6.04 -0.66
CA ARG A 144 4.90 5.85 -2.09
C ARG A 144 3.68 5.31 -2.82
N PHE A 145 3.34 5.92 -3.94
CA PHE A 145 2.34 5.43 -4.88
C PHE A 145 2.94 5.23 -6.26
N ALA A 146 2.79 4.04 -6.82
CA ALA A 146 3.03 3.80 -8.22
C ALA A 146 1.78 3.23 -8.88
N SER A 147 1.44 3.78 -10.04
CA SER A 147 0.54 3.12 -10.97
C SER A 147 1.35 2.75 -12.20
N SER A 148 1.51 1.45 -12.49
CA SER A 148 2.24 0.98 -13.67
C SER A 148 1.37 0.07 -14.51
N PHE A 149 1.64 0.04 -15.82
CA PHE A 149 1.05 -0.93 -16.72
C PHE A 149 1.86 -2.24 -16.71
N LEU A 150 3.18 -2.21 -16.45
CA LEU A 150 4.11 -3.37 -16.39
C LEU A 150 5.41 -3.00 -15.59
N PRO A 151 6.32 -3.96 -15.29
CA PRO A 151 7.59 -3.65 -14.61
C PRO A 151 8.43 -2.63 -15.40
N VAL A 152 8.97 -1.68 -14.64
CA VAL A 152 9.47 -0.34 -15.03
C VAL A 152 10.62 -0.36 -16.05
N GLU A 153 10.53 0.48 -17.09
CA GLU A 153 11.71 1.13 -17.70
C GLU A 153 11.37 2.52 -18.28
N ILE A 154 12.32 3.46 -18.13
CA ILE A 154 12.41 4.87 -18.61
C ILE A 154 11.50 5.92 -17.95
N VAL A 155 12.12 6.77 -17.11
CA VAL A 155 11.53 8.00 -16.54
C VAL A 155 11.60 9.13 -17.59
N ALA A 156 10.46 9.58 -18.11
CA ALA A 156 10.35 10.62 -19.13
C ALA A 156 10.11 12.03 -18.58
N GLY A 157 10.27 12.21 -17.26
CA GLY A 157 10.17 13.50 -16.61
C GLY A 157 9.82 13.35 -15.14
N GLU A 158 10.48 14.15 -14.30
CA GLU A 158 10.24 14.22 -12.87
C GLU A 158 9.95 15.69 -12.51
N THR A 159 8.80 15.93 -11.89
CA THR A 159 8.48 17.22 -11.29
C THR A 159 8.51 17.06 -9.79
N ASN A 160 9.41 17.81 -9.15
CA ASN A 160 9.56 17.81 -7.71
C ASN A 160 9.04 19.14 -7.17
N ARG A 161 8.22 19.06 -6.13
CA ARG A 161 7.85 20.23 -5.34
C ARG A 161 7.93 19.88 -3.87
N THR A 162 8.17 20.89 -3.06
CA THR A 162 8.30 20.74 -1.61
C THR A 162 7.06 21.29 -0.93
N VAL A 163 6.50 20.52 -0.01
CA VAL A 163 5.45 20.98 0.90
C VAL A 163 5.96 20.73 2.32
N ASN A 164 6.21 21.80 3.06
CA ASN A 164 6.88 21.76 4.38
C ASN A 164 8.23 20.99 4.31
N ASP A 165 8.37 19.91 5.08
CA ASP A 165 9.56 19.06 5.13
C ASP A 165 9.45 17.80 4.25
N TYR A 166 8.47 17.78 3.33
CA TYR A 166 8.24 16.67 2.43
C TYR A 166 8.54 17.05 0.99
N ASN A 167 9.26 16.18 0.30
CA ASN A 167 9.41 16.17 -1.14
C ASN A 167 8.23 15.41 -1.73
N ILE A 168 7.45 16.10 -2.56
CA ILE A 168 6.44 15.49 -3.40
C ILE A 168 7.06 15.35 -4.78
N SER A 169 7.44 14.14 -5.15
CA SER A 169 7.88 13.84 -6.51
C SER A 169 6.73 13.25 -7.31
N LYS A 170 6.61 13.72 -8.54
CA LYS A 170 5.73 13.15 -9.54
C LYS A 170 6.59 12.81 -10.74
N SER A 171 6.69 11.53 -11.05
CA SER A 171 7.40 11.05 -12.22
C SER A 171 6.41 10.49 -13.22
N ILE A 172 6.70 10.74 -14.49
CA ILE A 172 6.03 10.08 -15.61
C ILE A 172 7.02 9.06 -16.14
N ILE A 173 6.66 7.79 -16.05
CA ILE A 173 7.42 6.68 -16.61
C ILE A 173 6.74 6.37 -17.95
N ILE A 174 7.48 6.32 -19.06
CA ILE A 174 6.92 5.94 -20.36
C ILE A 174 7.53 4.59 -20.73
N ASP A 175 6.69 3.56 -20.77
CA ASP A 175 7.05 2.22 -21.23
C ASP A 175 6.50 1.98 -22.65
N GLU A 176 6.81 0.80 -23.21
CA GLU A 176 6.40 0.41 -24.56
C GLU A 176 4.86 0.26 -24.73
N TYR A 177 4.10 0.30 -23.64
CA TYR A 177 2.63 0.20 -23.61
C TYR A 177 1.94 1.51 -23.19
N GLY A 178 2.67 2.54 -22.78
CA GLY A 178 2.14 3.88 -22.50
C GLY A 178 2.82 4.61 -21.34
N SER A 179 2.18 5.67 -20.86
CA SER A 179 2.69 6.47 -19.73
C SER A 179 2.13 6.00 -18.38
N SER A 180 2.99 5.55 -17.49
CA SER A 180 2.77 5.37 -16.06
C SER A 180 3.01 6.68 -15.29
N LYS A 181 2.25 6.91 -14.21
CA LYS A 181 2.45 8.04 -13.29
C LYS A 181 2.75 7.52 -11.91
N THR A 182 3.85 8.00 -11.36
CA THR A 182 4.32 7.72 -10.01
C THR A 182 4.23 8.98 -9.18
N PHE A 183 3.83 8.81 -7.93
CA PHE A 183 3.76 9.87 -6.93
C PHE A 183 4.46 9.38 -5.67
N SER A 184 5.43 10.13 -5.17
CA SER A 184 6.03 9.82 -3.87
C SER A 184 5.99 11.04 -2.97
N ILE A 185 5.78 10.79 -1.69
CA ILE A 185 5.82 11.78 -0.63
C ILE A 185 6.87 11.27 0.37
N THR A 186 8.02 11.93 0.40
CA THR A 186 9.19 11.51 1.18
C THR A 186 9.66 12.65 2.08
N HIS A 187 9.98 12.36 3.33
CA HIS A 187 10.55 13.34 4.24
C HIS A 187 11.96 13.76 3.77
N LYS A 188 12.29 15.06 3.81
CA LYS A 188 13.56 15.63 3.29
C LYS A 188 14.84 15.04 3.89
N ASN A 189 14.77 14.51 5.12
CA ASN A 189 15.94 14.00 5.84
C ASN A 189 16.17 12.49 5.61
N ARG A 190 15.47 11.86 4.67
CA ARG A 190 15.61 10.45 4.29
C ARG A 190 16.25 10.37 2.89
N GLU A 191 17.56 10.64 2.81
CA GLU A 191 18.40 10.31 1.63
C GLU A 191 19.14 8.98 1.85
#